data_AF-A0A0E9ZLA8-F1
#
_entry.id   AF-A0A0E9ZLA8-F1
#
_cell.length_a   1.000
_cell.length_b   1.000
_cell.length_c   1.000
_cell.angle_alpha   90.00
_cell.angle_beta   90.00
_cell.angle_gamma   90.00
#
_symmetry.space_group_name_H-M   'P 1'
#
loop_
_entity.id
_entity.type
_entity.pdbx_description
1 polymer ?
#
loop_
_entity_poly.entity_id
_entity_poly.type
_entity_poly.pdbx_seq_one_letter_code
_entity_poly.pdbx_strand_id
1 'polypeptide(L)'
;MSTHVLAAVLTRLKLLTGAQSDADLSRALSVSPQTLSSWKMRDSIPYSLCIEIAKQHACSLDWLLLGEAAQHPVCKGDTGWEGDMLERLRTLSPTDRQAILLLIKDKQRIQQLERQLGELAHHLPNAARG
;
A
#
# COMPACT_ATOMS: atom_id res chain seq x y z
N MET A 1 5.02 -1.59 24.18
CA MET A 1 5.07 -1.35 22.72
C MET A 1 3.84 -0.53 22.35
N SER A 2 4.03 0.61 21.69
CA SER A 2 3.05 1.24 20.77
C SER A 2 2.10 2.38 21.20
N THR A 3 2.32 3.13 22.28
CA THR A 3 1.58 4.42 22.50
C THR A 3 2.00 5.55 21.55
N HIS A 4 3.05 5.33 20.76
CA HIS A 4 3.59 6.35 19.84
C HIS A 4 2.75 6.51 18.56
N VAL A 5 1.92 5.52 18.21
CA VAL A 5 1.16 5.52 16.95
C VAL A 5 0.00 6.51 17.02
N LEU A 6 -0.86 6.44 18.04
CA LEU A 6 -1.98 7.37 18.18
C LEU A 6 -1.52 8.82 18.38
N ALA A 7 -0.50 9.03 19.22
CA ALA A 7 0.05 10.37 19.45
C ALA A 7 0.56 11.01 18.15
N ALA A 8 1.19 10.23 17.28
CA ALA A 8 1.62 10.69 15.97
C ALA A 8 0.43 11.01 15.05
N VAL A 9 -0.60 10.16 15.01
CA VAL A 9 -1.83 10.44 14.23
C VAL A 9 -2.52 11.72 14.72
N LEU A 10 -2.69 11.89 16.03
CA LEU A 10 -3.30 13.10 16.61
C LEU A 10 -2.49 14.37 16.29
N THR A 11 -1.16 14.26 16.25
CA THR A 11 -0.29 15.38 15.86
C THR A 11 -0.49 15.75 14.39
N ARG A 12 -0.60 14.78 13.49
CA ARG A 12 -0.90 15.01 12.06
C ARG A 12 -2.31 15.57 11.85
N LEU A 13 -3.28 15.10 12.62
CA LEU A 13 -4.63 15.67 12.62
C LEU A 13 -4.62 17.14 13.03
N LYS A 14 -3.90 17.50 14.09
CA LYS A 14 -3.71 18.90 14.50
C LYS A 14 -3.07 19.75 13.42
N LEU A 15 -2.08 19.21 12.71
CA LEU A 15 -1.45 19.90 11.59
C LEU A 15 -2.43 20.14 10.43
N LEU A 16 -3.25 19.15 10.07
CA LEU A 16 -4.26 19.27 9.01
C LEU A 16 -5.37 20.27 9.35
N THR A 17 -5.83 20.27 10.60
CA THR A 17 -6.93 21.12 11.03
C THR A 17 -6.47 22.48 11.58
N GLY A 18 -5.16 22.73 11.65
CA GLY A 18 -4.58 23.93 12.28
C GLY A 18 -4.79 24.02 13.79
N ALA A 19 -5.23 22.95 14.45
CA ALA A 19 -5.59 22.95 15.85
C ALA A 19 -4.34 22.95 16.75
N GLN A 20 -4.26 23.90 17.68
CA GLN A 20 -3.14 24.00 18.63
C GLN A 20 -3.40 23.24 19.93
N SER A 21 -4.68 23.06 20.29
CA SER A 21 -5.10 22.34 21.49
C SER A 21 -5.98 21.13 21.15
N ASP A 22 -6.12 20.20 22.10
CA ASP A 22 -7.08 19.10 21.96
C ASP A 22 -8.53 19.60 21.90
N ALA A 23 -8.83 20.71 22.57
CA ALA A 23 -10.15 21.32 22.53
C ALA A 23 -10.45 21.87 21.13
N ASP A 24 -9.48 22.51 20.47
CA ASP A 24 -9.64 22.99 19.11
C ASP A 24 -9.72 21.84 18.11
N LEU A 25 -8.95 20.77 18.33
CA LEU A 25 -9.05 19.56 17.53
C LEU A 25 -10.45 18.94 17.65
N SER A 26 -11.02 18.88 18.86
CA SER A 26 -12.38 18.35 19.08
C SER A 26 -13.42 19.14 18.29
N ARG A 27 -13.28 20.47 18.24
CA ARG A 27 -14.15 21.36 17.47
C ARG A 27 -13.97 21.16 15.97
N ALA A 28 -12.71 21.10 15.50
CA ALA A 28 -12.41 20.89 14.09
C ALA A 28 -12.91 19.54 13.57
N LEU A 29 -12.82 18.50 14.40
CA LEU A 29 -13.30 17.15 14.09
C LEU A 29 -14.79 16.94 14.41
N SER A 30 -15.49 17.96 14.90
CA SER A 30 -16.91 17.89 15.31
C SER A 30 -17.21 16.76 16.32
N VAL A 31 -16.28 16.52 17.25
CA VAL A 31 -16.39 15.48 18.30
C VAL A 31 -16.31 16.11 19.69
N SER A 32 -16.86 15.44 20.70
CA SER A 32 -16.76 15.95 22.07
C SER A 32 -15.32 15.84 22.60
N PRO A 33 -14.87 16.76 23.47
CA PRO A 33 -13.57 16.64 24.16
C PRO A 33 -13.43 15.32 24.93
N GLN A 34 -14.53 14.83 25.51
CA GLN A 34 -14.59 13.54 26.21
C GLN A 34 -14.30 12.36 25.26
N THR A 35 -14.77 12.44 24.02
CA THR A 35 -14.51 11.45 22.98
C THR A 35 -13.02 11.39 22.63
N LEU A 36 -12.37 12.55 22.45
CA LEU A 36 -10.92 12.60 22.24
C LEU A 36 -10.14 12.03 23.45
N SER A 37 -10.54 12.37 24.67
CA SER A 37 -9.94 11.80 25.88
C SER A 37 -10.10 10.27 25.91
N SER A 38 -11.27 9.76 25.52
CA SER A 38 -11.51 8.32 25.44
C SER A 38 -10.63 7.62 24.41
N TRP A 39 -10.39 8.22 23.24
CA TRP A 39 -9.48 7.69 22.23
C TRP A 39 -8.04 7.60 22.73
N LYS A 40 -7.56 8.65 23.42
CA LYS A 40 -6.23 8.65 24.06
C LYS A 40 -6.09 7.57 25.12
N MET A 41 -7.11 7.38 25.95
CA MET A 41 -7.10 6.35 27.00
C MET A 41 -7.14 4.93 26.43
N ARG A 42 -7.82 4.73 25.30
CA ARG A 42 -7.92 3.43 24.61
C ARG A 42 -6.82 3.20 23.57
N ASP A 43 -5.92 4.17 23.40
CA ASP A 43 -4.87 4.17 22.37
C ASP A 43 -5.39 3.80 20.97
N SER A 44 -6.60 4.26 20.64
CA SER A 44 -7.29 3.88 19.40
C SER A 44 -8.17 5.00 18.87
N ILE A 45 -8.11 5.23 17.56
CA ILE A 45 -8.90 6.20 16.82
C ILE A 45 -9.83 5.49 15.82
N PRO A 46 -11.09 5.93 15.67
CA PRO A 46 -11.98 5.36 14.65
C PRO A 46 -11.44 5.59 13.24
N TYR A 47 -11.24 4.51 12.48
CA TYR A 47 -10.77 4.62 11.09
C TYR A 47 -11.76 5.35 10.17
N SER A 48 -13.06 5.25 10.43
CA SER A 48 -14.08 6.01 9.70
C SER A 48 -13.80 7.51 9.72
N LEU A 49 -13.43 8.05 10.89
CA LEU A 49 -13.07 9.45 11.05
C LEU A 49 -11.80 9.80 10.27
N CYS A 50 -10.77 8.95 10.33
CA CYS A 50 -9.54 9.17 9.56
C CYS A 50 -9.82 9.22 8.05
N ILE A 51 -10.72 8.38 7.54
CA ILE A 51 -11.12 8.37 6.13
C ILE A 51 -11.89 9.65 5.77
N GLU A 52 -12.82 10.09 6.62
CA GLU A 52 -13.59 11.32 6.39
C GLU A 52 -12.67 12.54 6.32
N ILE A 53 -11.76 12.68 7.28
CA ILE A 53 -10.79 13.77 7.31
C ILE A 53 -9.86 13.71 6.10
N ALA A 54 -9.39 12.51 5.72
CA ALA A 54 -8.57 12.33 4.54
C ALA A 54 -9.27 12.78 3.25
N LYS A 55 -10.58 12.50 3.13
CA LYS A 55 -11.41 12.98 2.03
C LYS A 55 -11.62 14.48 2.06
N GLN A 56 -11.92 15.05 3.23
CA GLN A 56 -12.18 16.49 3.39
C GLN A 56 -10.95 17.35 3.11
N HIS A 57 -9.77 16.91 3.57
CA HIS A 57 -8.51 17.64 3.40
C HIS A 57 -7.69 17.19 2.18
N ALA A 58 -8.25 16.32 1.34
CA ALA A 58 -7.59 15.73 0.16
C ALA A 58 -6.18 15.20 0.47
N CYS A 59 -6.01 14.52 1.61
CA CYS A 59 -4.73 13.97 2.05
C CYS A 59 -4.72 12.44 2.02
N SER A 60 -3.54 11.84 1.90
CA SER A 60 -3.41 10.37 1.93
C SER A 60 -3.73 9.82 3.33
N LEU A 61 -4.55 8.77 3.39
CA LEU A 61 -4.84 8.04 4.62
C LEU A 61 -3.59 7.35 5.17
N ASP A 62 -2.71 6.87 4.29
CA ASP A 62 -1.45 6.25 4.68
C ASP A 62 -0.54 7.25 5.37
N TRP A 63 -0.46 8.48 4.85
CA TRP A 63 0.28 9.54 5.53
C TRP A 63 -0.32 9.87 6.91
N LEU A 64 -1.64 9.93 6.98
CA LEU A 64 -2.32 10.24 8.23
C LEU A 64 -2.03 9.19 9.32
N LEU A 65 -2.16 7.90 8.99
CA LEU A 65 -2.00 6.80 9.93
C LEU A 65 -0.53 6.44 10.17
N LEU A 66 0.25 6.26 9.11
CA LEU A 66 1.62 5.74 9.15
C LEU A 66 2.66 6.87 9.25
N GLY A 67 2.34 8.08 8.78
CA GLY A 67 3.31 9.18 8.72
C GLY A 67 4.27 9.10 7.55
N GLU A 68 4.09 8.09 6.72
CA GLU A 68 4.83 7.92 5.48
C GLU A 68 4.25 8.95 4.51
N ALA A 69 4.95 10.07 4.33
CA ALA A 69 4.57 11.21 3.50
C ALA A 69 4.56 10.81 2.04
N ALA A 70 3.53 10.10 1.61
CA ALA A 70 3.44 9.50 0.29
C ALA A 70 4.83 9.08 -0.22
N GLN A 71 5.62 8.44 0.65
CA GLN A 71 6.56 7.45 0.19
C GLN A 71 5.72 6.18 -0.01
N HIS A 72 4.67 6.30 -0.83
CA HIS A 72 4.59 5.40 -1.93
C HIS A 72 5.69 5.87 -2.89
N PRO A 73 6.91 5.31 -2.86
CA PRO A 73 7.41 4.90 -4.13
C PRO A 73 6.37 3.87 -4.62
N VAL A 74 5.34 4.31 -5.36
CA VAL A 74 5.11 3.59 -6.60
C VAL A 74 6.47 3.68 -7.25
N CYS A 75 7.24 2.60 -7.16
CA CYS A 75 8.67 2.59 -7.29
C CYS A 75 9.11 3.46 -8.47
N LYS A 76 9.51 4.71 -8.19
CA LYS A 76 10.14 5.58 -9.19
C LYS A 76 11.55 5.09 -9.55
N GLY A 77 11.93 3.90 -9.10
CA GLY A 77 12.81 3.01 -9.85
C GLY A 77 11.94 2.07 -10.68
N ASP A 78 11.79 2.40 -11.96
CA ASP A 78 11.32 1.50 -13.03
C ASP A 78 9.80 1.25 -13.20
N THR A 79 8.87 1.67 -12.35
CA THR A 79 7.41 1.37 -12.57
C THR A 79 6.71 2.24 -13.61
N GLY A 80 7.44 3.14 -14.30
CA GLY A 80 6.86 3.95 -15.37
C GLY A 80 6.33 3.08 -16.52
N TRP A 81 7.07 2.02 -16.86
CA TRP A 81 6.65 1.08 -17.90
C TRP A 81 5.49 0.20 -17.44
N GLU A 82 5.42 -0.18 -16.16
CA GLU A 82 4.29 -0.97 -15.63
C GLU A 82 2.99 -0.18 -15.71
N GLY A 83 3.03 1.12 -15.34
CA GLY A 83 1.89 2.02 -15.48
C GLY A 83 1.44 2.20 -16.93
N ASP A 84 2.37 2.53 -17.84
CA ASP A 84 2.08 2.69 -19.28
C ASP A 84 1.55 1.38 -19.90
N MET A 85 2.14 0.24 -19.52
CA MET A 85 1.68 -1.08 -19.98
C MET A 85 0.27 -1.39 -19.50
N LEU A 86 -0.06 -1.11 -18.22
CA LEU A 86 -1.40 -1.33 -17.68
C LEU A 86 -2.43 -0.44 -18.37
N GLU A 87 -2.11 0.82 -18.63
CA GLU A 87 -2.98 1.73 -19.38
C GLU A 87 -3.24 1.23 -20.80
N ARG A 88 -2.20 0.80 -21.53
CA ARG A 88 -2.35 0.20 -22.86
C ARG A 88 -3.16 -1.08 -22.83
N LEU A 89 -2.94 -1.95 -21.85
CA LEU A 89 -3.72 -3.19 -21.71
C LEU A 89 -5.20 -2.88 -21.46
N ARG A 90 -5.51 -1.80 -20.73
CA ARG A 90 -6.88 -1.33 -20.45
C ARG A 90 -7.59 -0.72 -21.65
N THR A 91 -6.90 -0.33 -22.71
CA THR A 91 -7.55 0.15 -23.95
C THR A 91 -7.85 -0.98 -24.94
N LEU A 92 -7.21 -2.15 -24.79
CA LEU A 92 -7.43 -3.31 -25.66
C LEU A 92 -8.78 -4.00 -25.41
N SER A 93 -9.28 -4.71 -26.43
CA SER A 93 -10.49 -5.52 -26.34
C SER A 93 -10.32 -6.71 -25.38
N PRO A 94 -11.40 -7.27 -24.81
CA PRO A 94 -11.29 -8.40 -23.88
C PRO A 94 -10.65 -9.64 -24.51
N THR A 95 -10.88 -9.88 -25.80
CA THR A 95 -10.27 -11.00 -26.55
C THR A 95 -8.76 -10.82 -26.67
N ASP A 96 -8.29 -9.61 -26.97
CA ASP A 96 -6.85 -9.32 -27.10
C ASP A 96 -6.14 -9.44 -25.75
N ARG A 97 -6.78 -8.99 -24.66
CA ARG A 97 -6.23 -9.18 -23.30
C ARG A 97 -6.10 -10.66 -22.96
N GLN A 98 -7.08 -11.48 -23.34
CA GLN A 98 -7.04 -12.91 -23.09
C GLN A 98 -5.92 -13.61 -23.89
N ALA A 99 -5.69 -13.20 -25.14
CA ALA A 99 -4.56 -13.67 -25.93
C ALA A 99 -3.21 -13.31 -25.30
N ILE A 100 -3.07 -12.06 -24.82
CA ILE A 100 -1.86 -11.62 -24.10
C ILE A 100 -1.66 -12.44 -22.82
N LEU A 101 -2.72 -12.72 -22.06
CA LEU A 101 -2.61 -13.57 -20.87
C LEU A 101 -2.13 -14.99 -21.20
N LEU A 102 -2.56 -15.56 -22.32
CA LEU A 102 -2.09 -16.87 -22.75
C LEU A 102 -0.59 -16.83 -23.08
N LEU A 103 -0.14 -15.81 -23.82
CA LEU A 103 1.28 -15.62 -24.14
C LEU A 103 2.14 -15.50 -22.87
N ILE A 104 1.67 -14.76 -21.86
CA ILE A 104 2.36 -14.62 -20.58
C ILE A 104 2.47 -15.97 -19.87
N LYS A 105 1.38 -16.76 -19.84
CA LYS A 105 1.36 -18.10 -19.22
C LYS A 105 2.34 -19.04 -19.91
N ASP A 106 2.38 -19.04 -21.24
CA ASP A 106 3.29 -19.88 -22.01
C ASP A 106 4.75 -19.51 -21.72
N LYS A 107 5.06 -18.20 -21.68
CA LYS A 107 6.40 -17.72 -21.33
C LYS A 107 6.83 -18.18 -19.92
N GLN A 108 5.95 -18.05 -18.94
CA GLN A 108 6.21 -18.50 -17.56
C GLN A 108 6.40 -20.02 -17.49
N ARG A 109 5.61 -20.78 -18.25
CA ARG A 109 5.72 -22.24 -18.30
C ARG A 109 7.08 -22.68 -18.85
N ILE A 110 7.55 -22.05 -19.92
CA ILE A 110 8.86 -22.35 -20.51
C ILE A 110 9.99 -22.05 -19.52
N GLN A 111 9.98 -20.88 -18.89
CA GLN A 111 10.99 -20.52 -17.89
C GLN A 111 11.03 -21.49 -16.70
N GLN A 112 9.86 -21.97 -16.27
CA GLN A 112 9.78 -22.98 -15.21
C GLN A 112 10.42 -24.31 -15.65
N LEU A 113 10.14 -24.76 -16.88
CA LEU A 113 10.73 -25.98 -17.42
C LEU A 113 12.26 -25.86 -17.56
N GLU A 114 12.74 -24.72 -18.05
CA GLU A 114 14.19 -24.43 -18.16
C GLU A 114 14.86 -24.49 -16.78
N ARG A 115 14.23 -23.94 -15.75
CA ARG A 115 14.72 -24.02 -14.38
C ARG A 115 14.79 -25.46 -13.86
N GLN A 116 13.73 -26.25 -14.09
CA GLN A 116 13.68 -27.65 -13.68
C GLN A 116 14.74 -28.50 -14.40
N LEU A 117 14.94 -28.27 -15.70
CA LEU A 117 16.01 -28.92 -16.47
C LEU A 117 17.39 -28.54 -15.93
N GLY A 118 17.59 -27.26 -15.60
CA GLY A 118 18.82 -26.78 -14.95
C GLY A 118 19.08 -27.51 -13.64
N GLU A 119 18.09 -27.60 -12.75
CA GLU A 119 18.19 -28.31 -11.47
C GLU A 119 18.56 -29.79 -11.67
N LEU A 120 17.88 -30.50 -12.58
CA LEU A 120 18.19 -31.90 -12.90
C LEU A 120 19.60 -32.09 -13.48
N ALA A 121 20.04 -31.18 -14.35
CA ALA A 121 21.39 -31.21 -14.91
C ALA A 121 22.48 -31.04 -13.84
N HIS A 122 22.25 -30.21 -12.82
CA HIS A 122 23.18 -30.03 -11.69
C HIS A 122 23.21 -31.26 -10.76
N HIS A 123 22.17 -32.09 -10.74
CA HIS A 123 22.11 -33.33 -9.95
C HIS A 123 22.70 -34.57 -10.67
N LEU A 124 23.00 -34.48 -11.96
CA LEU A 124 23.57 -35.59 -12.75
C LEU A 124 25.09 -35.87 -12.65
N PRO A 125 25.97 -35.13 -11.93
CA PRO A 125 27.39 -35.51 -11.86
C PRO A 125 27.68 -36.81 -11.07
N ASN A 126 26.69 -37.40 -10.40
CA ASN A 126 26.88 -38.64 -9.61
C ASN A 126 26.41 -39.94 -10.29
N ALA A 127 25.75 -39.90 -11.44
CA ALA A 127 25.23 -41.11 -12.10
C ALA A 127 26.20 -41.75 -13.11
N ALA A 128 27.28 -41.06 -13.50
CA ALA A 128 28.25 -41.53 -14.50
C ALA A 128 29.55 -42.11 -13.91
N ARG A 129 29.58 -42.40 -12.60
CA ARG A 129 30.66 -43.15 -11.93
C ARG A 129 30.07 -44.36 -11.21
N GLY A 130 29.71 -45.38 -11.98
CA GLY A 130 29.25 -46.68 -11.50
C GLY A 130 29.54 -47.75 -12.54
#